data_AF-A0A498M9K1-F1
#
_entry.id   AF-A0A498M9K1-F1
#
_cell.length_a   1.000
_cell.length_b   1.000
_cell.length_c   1.000
_cell.angle_alpha   90.00
_cell.angle_beta   90.00
_cell.angle_gamma   90.00
#
_symmetry.space_group_name_H-M   'P 1'
#
loop_
_entity.id
_entity.type
_entity.pdbx_description
1 polymer ?
#
loop_
_entity_poly.entity_id
_entity_poly.type
_entity_poly.pdbx_seq_one_letter_code
_entity_poly.pdbx_strand_id
1 'polypeptide(L)'
;MPGAEPPLSPTAEDEPLSTDPANWPSPLTDRIRTELVRRGPRMANWKHASTRLTSHENSPEHLNCMKAWKELAVRLRSGETIDKQEEALLEAERVRWRAVLTRLTAIVQSLAVRNLALRGHTETLFTPSNGNFLKEIELMAKFDPIMKDHLNRVERGTASHNSYLGHHVQNELIDLLSSKIISDIVDDIKQAKFFSIILDCTPDISHIEQLSVVIRVVSLMEKPHIREHFMGFLKAEESTGQHLASMILTKLEELGIPFDDCRGHSYDNGANMKGKNKGVQARLLKRNPELYLCHVGRIH
;
A
#
# COMPACT_ATOMS: atom_id res chain seq x y z
N MET A 1 1.98 29.47 -53.62
CA MET A 1 0.55 29.26 -53.92
C MET A 1 0.34 27.76 -53.99
N PRO A 2 -0.59 27.12 -53.26
CA PRO A 2 -1.46 27.55 -52.16
C PRO A 2 -0.82 27.17 -50.80
N GLY A 3 -1.22 27.55 -49.59
CA GLY A 3 -2.48 28.02 -49.01
C GLY A 3 -2.60 27.27 -47.69
N ALA A 4 -2.35 27.94 -46.56
CA ALA A 4 -2.31 27.34 -45.22
C ALA A 4 -3.68 26.75 -44.84
N GLU A 5 -3.70 25.50 -44.37
CA GLU A 5 -4.86 24.92 -43.70
C GLU A 5 -4.91 25.42 -42.24
N PRO A 6 -6.08 25.86 -41.74
CA PRO A 6 -6.25 26.27 -40.36
C PRO A 6 -6.33 25.05 -39.42
N PRO A 7 -6.05 25.20 -38.12
CA PRO A 7 -6.18 24.12 -37.16
C PRO A 7 -7.65 23.69 -37.04
N LEU A 8 -7.88 22.37 -37.02
CA LEU A 8 -9.18 21.77 -36.73
C LEU A 8 -9.70 22.31 -35.40
N SER A 9 -10.85 22.98 -35.45
CA SER A 9 -11.61 23.39 -34.27
C SER A 9 -12.15 22.16 -33.53
N PRO A 10 -12.17 22.16 -32.18
CA PRO A 10 -12.86 21.14 -31.42
C PRO A 10 -14.36 21.32 -31.69
N THR A 11 -15.02 20.31 -32.26
CA THR A 11 -16.47 20.35 -32.45
C THR A 11 -17.14 19.28 -31.62
N ALA A 12 -18.17 19.75 -30.92
CA ALA A 12 -19.13 19.05 -30.07
C ALA A 12 -18.62 18.63 -28.69
N GLU A 13 -18.60 19.64 -27.82
CA GLU A 13 -18.79 19.50 -26.37
C GLU A 13 -19.99 18.59 -26.04
N ASP A 14 -19.88 17.91 -24.90
CA ASP A 14 -20.88 17.08 -24.24
C ASP A 14 -22.25 17.79 -24.12
N GLU A 15 -23.18 17.53 -25.05
CA GLU A 15 -24.59 17.73 -24.75
C GLU A 15 -25.04 16.65 -23.75
N PRO A 16 -25.80 17.00 -22.70
CA PRO A 16 -26.32 16.02 -21.77
C PRO A 16 -27.22 15.04 -22.51
N LEU A 17 -26.92 13.75 -22.35
CA LEU A 17 -27.72 12.66 -22.93
C LEU A 17 -29.19 12.86 -22.57
N SER A 18 -30.04 12.93 -23.61
CA SER A 18 -31.49 13.04 -23.44
C SER A 18 -31.99 11.91 -22.54
N THR A 19 -32.89 12.25 -21.60
CA THR A 19 -33.54 11.27 -20.74
C THR A 19 -34.52 10.37 -21.50
N ASP A 20 -34.87 10.74 -22.74
CA ASP A 20 -35.61 9.90 -23.67
C ASP A 20 -34.63 9.08 -24.55
N PRO A 21 -34.60 7.74 -24.42
CA PRO A 21 -33.71 6.87 -25.20
C PRO A 21 -33.86 7.00 -26.71
N ALA A 22 -34.99 7.52 -27.21
CA ALA A 22 -35.21 7.75 -28.64
C ALA A 22 -34.36 8.90 -29.21
N ASN A 23 -33.84 9.78 -28.35
CA ASN A 23 -33.08 10.97 -28.72
C ASN A 23 -31.58 10.86 -28.45
N TRP A 24 -31.06 9.67 -28.09
CA TRP A 24 -29.62 9.47 -28.01
C TRP A 24 -29.01 9.62 -29.42
N PRO A 25 -27.91 10.38 -29.62
CA PRO A 25 -27.09 10.28 -30.83
C PRO A 25 -26.72 8.81 -31.15
N SER A 26 -27.38 8.23 -32.15
CA SER A 26 -27.17 6.83 -32.56
C SER A 26 -26.01 6.74 -33.55
N PRO A 27 -24.99 5.88 -33.32
CA PRO A 27 -23.90 5.64 -34.28
C PRO A 27 -24.37 4.91 -35.56
N LEU A 28 -25.65 4.50 -35.61
CA LEU A 28 -26.23 3.79 -36.73
C LEU A 28 -26.50 4.77 -37.88
N THR A 29 -25.63 4.76 -38.89
CA THR A 29 -25.87 5.42 -40.18
C THR A 29 -27.19 4.96 -40.78
N ASP A 30 -27.82 5.82 -41.60
CA ASP A 30 -29.16 5.58 -42.18
C ASP A 30 -29.31 4.23 -42.90
N ARG A 31 -28.19 3.62 -43.31
CA ARG A 31 -28.13 2.33 -43.99
C ARG A 31 -28.45 1.12 -43.08
N ILE A 32 -28.30 1.25 -41.76
CA ILE A 32 -28.41 0.14 -40.79
C ILE A 32 -29.76 0.17 -40.04
N ARG A 33 -30.51 1.27 -40.12
CA ARG A 33 -31.83 1.38 -39.49
C ARG A 33 -32.88 0.60 -40.30
N THR A 34 -33.58 -0.31 -39.63
CA THR A 34 -34.78 -0.96 -40.18
C THR A 34 -35.88 0.08 -40.42
N GLU A 35 -36.83 -0.23 -41.31
CA GLU A 35 -37.87 0.73 -41.71
C GLU A 35 -38.77 1.20 -40.53
N LEU A 36 -38.83 0.41 -39.46
CA LEU A 36 -39.50 0.76 -38.20
C LEU A 36 -38.74 1.85 -37.42
N VAL A 37 -37.41 1.79 -37.39
CA VAL A 37 -36.54 2.75 -36.69
C VAL A 37 -36.36 4.05 -37.49
N ARG A 38 -36.40 3.99 -38.83
CA ARG A 38 -36.40 5.19 -39.69
C ARG A 38 -37.68 6.03 -39.54
N ARG A 39 -38.82 5.41 -39.22
CA ARG A 39 -40.13 6.06 -39.13
C ARG A 39 -40.64 6.11 -37.68
N GLY A 40 -39.84 6.68 -36.77
CA GLY A 40 -40.32 7.11 -35.45
C GLY A 40 -41.68 7.84 -35.56
N PRO A 41 -42.50 7.86 -34.49
CA PRO A 41 -43.96 7.69 -34.50
C PRO A 41 -44.72 8.66 -35.41
N ARG A 42 -44.62 8.45 -36.71
CA ARG A 42 -45.53 8.97 -37.75
C ARG A 42 -46.36 7.83 -38.32
N MET A 43 -46.66 6.82 -37.50
CA MET A 43 -47.54 5.73 -37.86
C MET A 43 -48.97 6.11 -37.48
N ALA A 44 -49.72 6.67 -38.42
CA ALA A 44 -51.14 6.96 -38.24
C ALA A 44 -52.02 5.69 -38.17
N ASN A 45 -51.44 4.49 -38.26
CA ASN A 45 -52.18 3.24 -38.42
C ASN A 45 -51.69 2.13 -37.48
N TRP A 46 -51.92 2.33 -36.18
CA TRP A 46 -51.61 1.39 -35.09
C TRP A 46 -52.27 0.01 -35.24
N LYS A 47 -53.33 -0.11 -36.06
CA LYS A 47 -54.04 -1.37 -36.33
C LYS A 47 -53.16 -2.46 -36.95
N HIS A 48 -52.06 -2.09 -37.62
CA HIS A 48 -51.11 -3.02 -38.25
C HIS A 48 -49.74 -3.03 -37.57
N ALA A 49 -49.62 -2.44 -36.38
CA ALA A 49 -48.37 -2.38 -35.65
C ALA A 49 -47.86 -3.78 -35.29
N SER A 50 -48.76 -4.67 -34.86
CA SER A 50 -48.43 -6.07 -34.55
C SER A 50 -47.79 -6.77 -35.74
N THR A 51 -48.40 -6.72 -36.93
CA THR A 51 -47.87 -7.35 -38.14
C THR A 51 -46.51 -6.80 -38.54
N ARG A 52 -46.28 -5.49 -38.36
CA ARG A 52 -44.99 -4.86 -38.68
C ARG A 52 -43.90 -5.16 -37.65
N LEU A 53 -44.26 -5.22 -36.36
CA LEU A 53 -43.36 -5.70 -35.31
C LEU A 53 -42.97 -7.15 -35.59
N THR A 54 -43.93 -8.02 -35.89
CA THR A 54 -43.65 -9.41 -36.27
C THR A 54 -42.77 -9.49 -37.51
N SER A 55 -42.99 -8.65 -38.53
CA SER A 55 -42.13 -8.61 -39.71
C SER A 55 -40.71 -8.10 -39.41
N HIS A 56 -40.55 -7.19 -38.46
CA HIS A 56 -39.26 -6.66 -38.03
C HIS A 56 -38.50 -7.67 -37.15
N GLU A 57 -39.18 -8.29 -36.19
CA GLU A 57 -38.63 -9.34 -35.32
C GLU A 57 -38.09 -10.52 -36.13
N ASN A 58 -38.73 -10.83 -37.25
CA ASN A 58 -38.31 -11.88 -38.18
C ASN A 58 -37.40 -11.37 -39.31
N SER A 59 -37.03 -10.09 -39.33
CA SER A 59 -36.14 -9.57 -40.35
C SER A 59 -34.71 -10.10 -40.13
N PRO A 60 -33.95 -10.35 -41.22
CA PRO A 60 -32.59 -10.85 -41.12
C PRO A 60 -31.66 -9.88 -40.35
N GLU A 61 -31.90 -8.57 -40.46
CA GLU A 61 -31.13 -7.55 -39.73
C GLU A 61 -31.37 -7.66 -38.22
N HIS A 62 -32.62 -7.72 -37.78
CA HIS A 62 -32.95 -7.87 -36.36
C HIS A 62 -32.41 -9.18 -35.80
N LEU A 63 -32.58 -10.29 -36.52
CA LEU A 63 -32.06 -11.59 -36.13
C LEU A 63 -30.53 -11.60 -36.04
N ASN A 64 -29.82 -10.93 -36.95
CA ASN A 64 -28.36 -10.81 -36.91
C ASN A 64 -27.90 -9.96 -35.71
N CYS A 65 -28.56 -8.83 -35.44
CA CYS A 65 -28.28 -8.03 -34.24
C CYS A 65 -28.55 -8.80 -32.95
N MET A 66 -29.67 -9.55 -32.89
CA MET A 66 -30.00 -10.39 -31.73
C MET A 66 -29.02 -11.53 -31.53
N LYS A 67 -28.51 -12.13 -32.61
CA LYS A 67 -27.43 -13.13 -32.54
C LYS A 67 -26.15 -12.51 -32.00
N ALA A 68 -25.71 -11.37 -32.54
CA ALA A 68 -24.51 -10.66 -32.07
C ALA A 68 -24.62 -10.26 -30.58
N TRP A 69 -25.79 -9.76 -30.16
CA TRP A 69 -26.03 -9.42 -28.76
C TRP A 69 -26.01 -10.66 -27.84
N LYS A 70 -26.68 -11.75 -28.23
CA LYS A 70 -26.66 -13.01 -27.46
C LYS A 70 -25.25 -13.60 -27.38
N GLU A 71 -24.49 -13.56 -28.47
CA GLU A 71 -23.11 -14.01 -28.53
C GLU A 71 -22.22 -13.19 -27.60
N LEU A 72 -22.33 -11.85 -27.64
CA LEU A 72 -21.62 -10.96 -26.71
C LEU A 72 -22.00 -11.25 -25.25
N ALA A 73 -23.28 -11.41 -24.95
CA ALA A 73 -23.76 -11.72 -23.60
C ALA A 73 -23.27 -13.09 -23.11
N VAL A 74 -23.09 -14.07 -24.00
CA VAL A 74 -22.45 -15.35 -23.66
C VAL A 74 -20.95 -15.17 -23.43
N ARG A 75 -20.24 -14.46 -24.31
CA ARG A 75 -18.80 -14.16 -24.18
C ARG A 75 -18.47 -13.39 -22.90
N LEU A 76 -19.32 -12.44 -22.49
CA LEU A 76 -19.18 -11.73 -21.22
C LEU A 76 -19.36 -12.66 -20.01
N ARG A 77 -20.29 -13.61 -20.09
CA ARG A 77 -20.53 -14.61 -19.03
C ARG A 77 -19.45 -15.70 -18.98
N SER A 78 -18.85 -16.04 -20.12
CA SER A 78 -17.76 -17.03 -20.22
C SER A 78 -16.35 -16.44 -20.09
N GLY A 79 -16.23 -15.10 -20.00
CA GLY A 79 -14.93 -14.41 -19.96
C GLY A 79 -14.14 -14.56 -21.27
N GLU A 80 -14.82 -14.62 -22.41
CA GLU A 80 -14.25 -14.80 -23.77
C GLU A 80 -14.41 -13.54 -24.64
N THR A 81 -14.19 -12.38 -24.05
CA THR A 81 -14.10 -11.12 -24.77
C THR A 81 -12.76 -10.99 -25.48
N ILE A 82 -12.65 -10.02 -26.39
CA ILE A 82 -11.42 -9.70 -27.13
C ILE A 82 -10.26 -9.43 -26.15
N ASP A 83 -10.57 -8.91 -24.97
CA ASP A 83 -9.60 -8.57 -23.93
C ASP A 83 -9.15 -9.77 -23.08
N LYS A 84 -9.70 -10.98 -23.28
CA LYS A 84 -9.33 -12.17 -22.47
C LYS A 84 -7.82 -12.46 -22.52
N GLN A 85 -7.22 -12.31 -23.69
CA GLN A 85 -5.78 -12.54 -23.86
C GLN A 85 -4.96 -11.49 -23.12
N GLU A 86 -5.35 -10.22 -23.23
CA GLU A 86 -4.70 -9.11 -22.52
C GLU A 86 -4.88 -9.23 -21.00
N GLU A 87 -6.08 -9.57 -20.53
CA GLU A 87 -6.38 -9.80 -19.12
C GLU A 87 -5.56 -10.98 -18.56
N ALA A 88 -5.42 -12.07 -19.32
CA ALA A 88 -4.59 -13.20 -18.94
C ALA A 88 -3.11 -12.81 -18.85
N LEU A 89 -2.60 -11.97 -19.76
CA LEU A 89 -1.24 -11.45 -19.70
C LEU A 89 -1.03 -10.53 -18.48
N LEU A 90 -2.00 -9.65 -18.19
CA LEU A 90 -1.96 -8.78 -17.01
C LEU A 90 -1.97 -9.58 -15.70
N GLU A 91 -2.83 -10.60 -15.57
CA GLU A 91 -2.85 -11.42 -14.37
C GLU A 91 -1.58 -12.27 -14.26
N ALA A 92 -1.04 -12.78 -15.36
CA ALA A 92 0.25 -13.49 -15.35
C ALA A 92 1.39 -12.58 -14.85
N GLU A 93 1.42 -11.32 -15.31
CA GLU A 93 2.41 -10.33 -14.87
C GLU A 93 2.19 -9.93 -13.40
N ARG A 94 0.94 -9.83 -12.94
CA ARG A 94 0.59 -9.58 -11.54
C ARG A 94 1.07 -10.71 -10.63
N VAL A 95 0.83 -11.97 -11.03
CA VAL A 95 1.32 -13.15 -10.30
C VAL A 95 2.84 -13.14 -10.24
N ARG A 96 3.51 -12.83 -11.36
CA ARG A 96 4.96 -12.69 -11.41
C ARG A 96 5.48 -11.62 -10.45
N TRP A 97 4.90 -10.41 -10.47
CA TRP A 97 5.32 -9.33 -9.58
C TRP A 97 5.11 -9.65 -8.11
N ARG A 98 3.98 -10.28 -7.75
CA ARG A 98 3.77 -10.77 -6.38
C ARG A 98 4.88 -11.72 -5.97
N ALA A 99 5.21 -12.68 -6.83
CA ALA A 99 6.28 -13.64 -6.57
C ALA A 99 7.65 -12.96 -6.39
N VAL A 100 7.98 -11.95 -7.21
CA VAL A 100 9.21 -11.15 -7.07
C VAL A 100 9.19 -10.37 -5.75
N LEU A 101 8.14 -9.60 -5.47
CA LEU A 101 8.03 -8.78 -4.27
C LEU A 101 8.11 -9.61 -3.00
N THR A 102 7.47 -10.79 -2.95
CA THR A 102 7.59 -11.72 -1.80
C THR A 102 9.04 -12.06 -1.50
N ARG A 103 9.86 -12.28 -2.52
CA ARG A 103 11.28 -12.61 -2.36
C ARG A 103 12.11 -11.41 -1.94
N LEU A 104 11.84 -10.24 -2.53
CA LEU A 104 12.49 -8.99 -2.12
C LEU A 104 12.21 -8.68 -0.64
N THR A 105 10.95 -8.82 -0.21
CA THR A 105 10.58 -8.66 1.21
C THR A 105 11.30 -9.67 2.10
N ALA A 106 11.40 -10.94 1.68
CA ALA A 106 12.13 -11.96 2.43
C ALA A 106 13.63 -11.65 2.57
N ILE A 107 14.25 -11.09 1.53
CA ILE A 107 15.65 -10.64 1.56
C ILE A 107 15.80 -9.47 2.55
N VAL A 108 14.92 -8.46 2.49
CA VAL A 108 14.93 -7.33 3.44
C VAL A 108 14.79 -7.84 4.88
N GLN A 109 13.84 -8.73 5.15
CA GLN A 109 13.65 -9.33 6.47
C GLN A 109 14.89 -10.09 6.93
N SER A 110 15.48 -10.90 6.05
CA SER A 110 16.69 -11.67 6.38
C SER A 110 17.87 -10.78 6.73
N LEU A 111 18.08 -9.68 6.00
CA LEU A 111 19.13 -8.71 6.29
C LEU A 111 18.87 -7.95 7.60
N ALA A 112 17.61 -7.54 7.84
CA ALA A 112 17.21 -6.82 9.04
C ALA A 112 17.42 -7.66 10.31
N VAL A 113 17.00 -8.93 10.32
CA VAL A 113 17.17 -9.84 11.47
C VAL A 113 18.64 -10.05 11.82
N ARG A 114 19.53 -10.02 10.83
CA ARG A 114 20.98 -10.18 11.00
C ARG A 114 21.72 -8.87 11.27
N ASN A 115 21.01 -7.74 11.34
CA ASN A 115 21.59 -6.40 11.43
C ASN A 115 22.64 -6.12 10.32
N LEU A 116 22.37 -6.59 9.09
CA LEU A 116 23.23 -6.39 7.94
C LEU A 116 22.77 -5.15 7.16
N ALA A 117 23.73 -4.31 6.76
CA ALA A 117 23.45 -3.17 5.90
C ALA A 117 22.85 -3.63 4.55
N LEU A 118 21.74 -3.04 4.10
CA LEU A 118 21.17 -3.37 2.80
C LEU A 118 22.01 -2.80 1.64
N ARG A 119 22.54 -1.59 1.83
CA ARG A 119 23.24 -0.81 0.81
C ARG A 119 24.76 -1.01 0.90
N GLY A 120 25.42 -0.79 -0.23
CA GLY A 120 26.87 -0.80 -0.36
C GLY A 120 27.36 0.52 -0.97
N HIS A 121 28.58 0.51 -1.50
CA HIS A 121 29.14 1.70 -2.15
C HIS A 121 28.49 2.00 -3.51
N THR A 122 27.85 0.99 -4.11
CA THR A 122 27.21 1.09 -5.41
C THR A 122 25.83 0.44 -5.40
N GLU A 123 24.94 0.92 -6.27
CA GLU A 123 23.61 0.36 -6.52
C GLU A 123 23.55 -0.43 -7.83
N THR A 124 24.72 -0.76 -8.38
CA THR A 124 24.84 -1.43 -9.67
C THR A 124 24.97 -2.94 -9.49
N LEU A 125 24.10 -3.69 -10.15
CA LEU A 125 24.15 -5.16 -10.18
C LEU A 125 25.51 -5.68 -10.66
N PHE A 126 25.92 -6.81 -10.12
CA PHE A 126 27.14 -7.56 -10.43
C PHE A 126 28.46 -6.84 -10.18
N THR A 127 28.43 -5.67 -9.53
CA THR A 127 29.67 -5.03 -9.08
C THR A 127 30.13 -5.64 -7.75
N PRO A 128 31.45 -5.79 -7.51
CA PRO A 128 31.95 -6.35 -6.25
C PRO A 128 31.55 -5.57 -5.00
N SER A 129 31.29 -4.27 -5.15
CA SER A 129 31.04 -3.32 -4.05
C SER A 129 29.57 -2.94 -3.86
N ASN A 130 28.64 -3.63 -4.53
CA ASN A 130 27.22 -3.38 -4.33
C ASN A 130 26.71 -3.90 -2.99
N GLY A 131 25.57 -3.37 -2.55
CA GLY A 131 24.99 -3.67 -1.24
C GLY A 131 24.57 -5.12 -1.06
N ASN A 132 24.48 -5.56 0.21
CA ASN A 132 24.07 -6.92 0.54
C ASN A 132 22.70 -7.28 -0.04
N PHE A 133 21.78 -6.31 -0.18
CA PHE A 133 20.48 -6.53 -0.83
C PHE A 133 20.64 -7.03 -2.27
N LEU A 134 21.47 -6.37 -3.07
CA LEU A 134 21.75 -6.78 -4.44
C LEU A 134 22.53 -8.09 -4.50
N LYS A 135 23.45 -8.33 -3.55
CA LYS A 135 24.15 -9.62 -3.45
C LYS A 135 23.23 -10.80 -3.14
N GLU A 136 22.28 -10.64 -2.24
CA GLU A 136 21.30 -11.68 -1.93
C GLU A 136 20.37 -11.93 -3.14
N ILE A 137 20.02 -10.89 -3.91
CA ILE A 137 19.26 -11.04 -5.18
C ILE A 137 20.09 -11.82 -6.21
N GLU A 138 21.35 -11.45 -6.42
CA GLU A 138 22.28 -12.15 -7.32
C GLU A 138 22.44 -13.62 -6.93
N LEU A 139 22.54 -13.89 -5.63
CA LEU A 139 22.61 -15.25 -5.10
C LEU A 139 21.31 -16.01 -5.35
N MET A 140 20.17 -15.40 -5.05
CA MET A 140 18.85 -16.01 -5.22
C MET A 140 18.56 -16.34 -6.69
N ALA A 141 18.96 -15.47 -7.63
CA ALA A 141 18.82 -15.69 -9.06
C ALA A 141 19.61 -16.90 -9.59
N LYS A 142 20.60 -17.43 -8.85
CA LYS A 142 21.29 -18.68 -9.23
C LYS A 142 20.41 -19.91 -9.05
N PHE A 143 19.46 -19.86 -8.11
CA PHE A 143 18.67 -21.02 -7.69
C PHE A 143 17.17 -20.86 -7.93
N ASP A 144 16.67 -19.62 -7.98
CA ASP A 144 15.26 -19.30 -8.16
C ASP A 144 14.97 -18.82 -9.60
N PRO A 145 14.17 -19.57 -10.38
CA PRO A 145 13.85 -19.20 -11.77
C PRO A 145 13.14 -17.87 -11.93
N ILE A 146 12.33 -17.45 -10.95
CA ILE A 146 11.58 -16.19 -10.98
C ILE A 146 12.54 -15.02 -10.80
N MET A 147 13.46 -15.10 -9.84
CA MET A 147 14.49 -14.07 -9.67
C MET A 147 15.47 -14.04 -10.83
N LYS A 148 15.79 -15.21 -11.41
CA LYS A 148 16.61 -15.30 -12.61
C LYS A 148 15.96 -14.57 -13.79
N ASP A 149 14.67 -14.83 -14.05
CA ASP A 149 13.92 -14.13 -15.09
C ASP A 149 13.87 -12.62 -14.84
N HIS A 150 13.59 -12.21 -13.60
CA HIS A 150 13.55 -10.80 -13.21
C HIS A 150 14.88 -10.10 -13.47
N LEU A 151 16.00 -10.72 -13.06
CA LEU A 151 17.34 -10.17 -13.25
C LEU A 151 17.69 -10.03 -14.73
N ASN A 152 17.40 -11.05 -15.55
CA ASN A 152 17.60 -11.00 -17.00
C ASN A 152 16.81 -9.86 -17.66
N ARG A 153 15.60 -9.56 -17.20
CA ARG A 153 14.78 -8.44 -17.71
C ARG A 153 15.37 -7.08 -17.34
N VAL A 154 15.91 -6.96 -16.12
CA VAL A 154 16.61 -5.76 -15.68
C VAL A 154 17.84 -5.50 -16.55
N GLU A 155 18.66 -6.54 -16.80
CA GLU A 155 19.86 -6.43 -17.65
C GLU A 155 19.54 -6.07 -19.11
N ARG A 156 18.46 -6.63 -19.67
CA ARG A 156 18.00 -6.33 -21.04
C ARG A 156 17.39 -4.94 -21.19
N GLY A 157 17.24 -4.19 -20.10
CA GLY A 157 16.61 -2.87 -20.08
C GLY A 157 15.08 -2.90 -20.20
N THR A 158 14.45 -4.08 -20.30
CA THR A 158 12.98 -4.20 -20.40
C THR A 158 12.29 -3.86 -19.08
N ALA A 159 13.02 -3.90 -17.96
CA ALA A 159 12.54 -3.52 -16.63
C ALA A 159 13.38 -2.41 -15.96
N SER A 160 14.17 -1.63 -16.72
CA SER A 160 15.13 -0.67 -16.11
C SER A 160 14.45 0.39 -15.24
N HIS A 161 13.29 0.90 -15.66
CA HIS A 161 12.52 1.90 -14.90
C HIS A 161 11.75 1.32 -13.71
N ASN A 162 11.44 0.02 -13.74
CA ASN A 162 10.60 -0.66 -12.74
C ASN A 162 11.33 -1.89 -12.18
N SER A 163 12.64 -1.80 -11.92
CA SER A 163 13.41 -2.97 -11.47
C SER A 163 13.03 -3.41 -10.05
N TYR A 164 12.46 -2.51 -9.25
CA TYR A 164 12.21 -2.68 -7.81
C TYR A 164 13.47 -3.02 -6.99
N LEU A 165 14.66 -2.79 -7.55
CA LEU A 165 15.94 -3.09 -6.88
C LEU A 165 16.60 -1.85 -6.29
N GLY A 166 16.15 -0.66 -6.68
CA GLY A 166 16.69 0.62 -6.25
C GLY A 166 16.40 0.93 -4.77
N HIS A 167 17.16 1.87 -4.23
CA HIS A 167 17.10 2.21 -2.82
C HIS A 167 15.77 2.80 -2.36
N HIS A 168 15.03 3.49 -3.23
CA HIS A 168 13.69 4.00 -2.91
C HIS A 168 12.73 2.85 -2.56
N VAL A 169 12.76 1.76 -3.34
CA VAL A 169 11.93 0.59 -3.08
C VAL A 169 12.41 -0.17 -1.85
N GLN A 170 13.72 -0.24 -1.61
CA GLN A 170 14.24 -0.82 -0.37
C GLN A 170 13.71 -0.08 0.86
N ASN A 171 13.72 1.25 0.83
CA ASN A 171 13.17 2.08 1.91
C ASN A 171 11.66 1.87 2.06
N GLU A 172 10.90 1.89 0.96
CA GLU A 172 9.46 1.65 1.00
C GLU A 172 9.12 0.29 1.62
N LEU A 173 9.84 -0.77 1.24
CA LEU A 173 9.67 -2.10 1.84
C LEU A 173 9.98 -2.10 3.34
N ILE A 174 11.04 -1.40 3.77
CA ILE A 174 11.39 -1.25 5.18
C ILE A 174 10.27 -0.49 5.93
N ASP A 175 9.77 0.60 5.36
CA ASP A 175 8.74 1.43 5.98
C ASP A 175 7.42 0.67 6.11
N LEU A 176 7.04 -0.13 5.10
CA LEU A 176 5.86 -0.99 5.15
C LEU A 176 5.99 -2.09 6.20
N LEU A 177 7.15 -2.75 6.26
CA LEU A 177 7.44 -3.77 7.28
C LEU A 177 7.42 -3.17 8.69
N SER A 178 8.09 -2.04 8.88
CA SER A 178 8.13 -1.30 10.15
C SER A 178 6.73 -0.90 10.58
N SER A 179 5.95 -0.30 9.68
CA SER A 179 4.57 0.12 9.95
C SER A 179 3.69 -1.06 10.36
N LYS A 180 3.83 -2.20 9.70
CA LYS A 180 3.07 -3.41 10.04
C LYS A 180 3.46 -3.95 11.41
N ILE A 181 4.75 -4.03 11.72
CA ILE A 181 5.25 -4.47 13.03
C ILE A 181 4.75 -3.54 14.14
N ILE A 182 4.85 -2.23 13.96
CA ILE A 182 4.36 -1.25 14.94
C ILE A 182 2.85 -1.38 15.11
N SER A 183 2.08 -1.57 14.04
CA SER A 183 0.63 -1.82 14.14
C SER A 183 0.33 -3.05 14.99
N ASP A 184 1.03 -4.17 14.75
CA ASP A 184 0.81 -5.41 15.50
C ASP A 184 1.19 -5.26 16.99
N ILE A 185 2.25 -4.50 17.29
CA ILE A 185 2.64 -4.13 18.66
C ILE A 185 1.56 -3.28 19.33
N VAL A 186 1.05 -2.24 18.64
CA VAL A 186 0.00 -1.36 19.15
C VAL A 186 -1.27 -2.15 19.45
N ASP A 187 -1.64 -3.08 18.58
CA ASP A 187 -2.79 -3.94 18.79
C ASP A 187 -2.62 -4.84 20.02
N ASP A 188 -1.42 -5.39 20.24
CA ASP A 188 -1.11 -6.17 21.44
C ASP A 188 -1.19 -5.33 22.72
N ILE A 189 -0.66 -4.10 22.70
CA ILE A 189 -0.74 -3.16 23.83
C ILE A 189 -2.20 -2.84 24.17
N LYS A 190 -3.02 -2.56 23.16
CA LYS A 190 -4.44 -2.26 23.34
C LYS A 190 -5.22 -3.46 23.90
N GLN A 191 -4.87 -4.68 23.48
CA GLN A 191 -5.49 -5.90 23.99
C GLN A 191 -5.10 -6.18 25.45
N ALA A 192 -3.85 -5.90 25.84
CA ALA A 192 -3.41 -6.00 27.23
C ALA A 192 -4.05 -4.94 28.15
N LYS A 193 -4.55 -3.85 27.55
CA LYS A 193 -5.05 -2.63 28.21
C LYS A 193 -3.95 -1.90 28.98
N PHE A 194 -3.42 -2.51 30.04
CA PHE A 194 -2.40 -1.91 30.89
C PHE A 194 -0.98 -2.26 30.43
N PHE A 195 -0.10 -1.27 30.50
CA PHE A 195 1.29 -1.41 30.10
C PHE A 195 2.24 -0.62 31.00
N SER A 196 3.53 -0.88 30.84
CA SER A 196 4.60 -0.10 31.45
C SER A 196 5.62 0.32 30.41
N ILE A 197 6.27 1.47 30.61
CA ILE A 197 7.26 2.02 29.69
C ILE A 197 8.64 1.94 30.33
N ILE A 198 9.63 1.45 29.58
CA ILE A 198 11.03 1.44 29.96
C ILE A 198 11.78 2.33 28.98
N LEU A 199 12.57 3.24 29.52
CA LEU A 199 13.23 4.30 28.79
C LEU A 199 14.71 4.34 29.14
N ASP A 200 15.56 4.34 28.13
CA ASP A 200 17.01 4.43 28.31
C ASP A 200 17.62 5.43 27.33
N CYS A 201 18.45 6.33 27.84
CA CYS A 201 19.10 7.39 27.07
C CYS A 201 20.53 6.95 26.72
N THR A 202 20.80 6.80 25.43
CA THR A 202 22.13 6.45 24.93
C THR A 202 22.62 7.48 23.92
N PRO A 203 23.86 7.99 24.03
CA PRO A 203 24.43 8.85 22.99
C PRO A 203 24.71 8.04 21.73
N ASP A 204 24.35 8.57 20.57
CA ASP A 204 24.67 7.96 19.28
C ASP A 204 26.11 8.26 18.81
N ILE A 205 26.50 7.69 17.67
CA ILE A 205 27.84 7.84 17.08
C ILE A 205 28.17 9.32 16.76
N SER A 206 27.15 10.16 16.58
CA SER A 206 27.29 11.60 16.32
C SER A 206 27.14 12.45 17.59
N HIS A 207 27.16 11.83 18.78
CA HIS A 207 26.95 12.46 20.08
C HIS A 207 25.58 13.09 20.29
N ILE A 208 24.57 12.66 19.52
CA ILE A 208 23.17 13.08 19.73
C ILE A 208 22.51 12.08 20.67
N GLU A 209 21.76 12.56 21.66
CA GLU A 209 21.04 11.67 22.56
C GLU A 209 19.88 10.97 21.84
N GLN A 210 19.83 9.65 21.97
CA GLN A 210 18.71 8.83 21.52
C GLN A 210 18.03 8.19 22.71
N LEU A 211 16.71 8.32 22.75
CA LEU A 211 15.86 7.72 23.76
C LEU A 211 15.31 6.40 23.21
N SER A 212 15.79 5.28 23.74
CA SER A 212 15.20 3.98 23.44
C SER A 212 13.88 3.83 24.20
N VAL A 213 12.85 3.31 23.51
CA VAL A 213 11.52 3.14 24.08
C VAL A 213 11.13 1.66 24.01
N VAL A 214 10.90 1.06 25.17
CA VAL A 214 10.39 -0.30 25.29
C VAL A 214 9.07 -0.25 26.05
N ILE A 215 8.04 -0.94 25.53
CA ILE A 215 6.76 -1.11 26.19
C ILE A 215 6.63 -2.55 26.67
N ARG A 216 6.40 -2.73 27.96
CA ARG A 216 6.18 -4.03 28.58
C ARG A 216 4.70 -4.22 28.90
N VAL A 217 4.12 -5.31 28.42
CA VAL A 217 2.73 -5.70 28.62
C VAL A 217 2.64 -7.09 29.25
N VAL A 218 1.52 -7.37 29.91
CA VAL A 218 1.17 -8.72 30.36
C VAL A 218 0.09 -9.25 29.43
N SER A 219 0.45 -10.21 28.60
CA SER A 219 -0.51 -10.88 27.74
C SER A 219 -1.28 -11.91 28.55
N LEU A 220 -2.60 -11.83 28.44
CA LEU A 220 -3.53 -12.77 29.07
C LEU A 220 -4.04 -13.84 28.08
N MET A 221 -3.51 -13.85 26.84
CA MET A 221 -3.84 -14.89 25.88
C MET A 221 -3.26 -16.23 26.34
N GLU A 222 -4.14 -17.20 26.55
CA GLU A 222 -3.87 -18.53 27.13
C GLU A 222 -3.37 -18.50 28.58
N LYS A 223 -2.14 -18.03 28.79
CA LYS A 223 -1.46 -17.97 30.08
C LYS A 223 -0.80 -16.60 30.28
N PRO A 224 -0.86 -16.03 31.50
CA PRO A 224 -0.18 -14.78 31.81
C PRO A 224 1.31 -14.88 31.50
N HIS A 225 1.77 -14.10 30.53
CA HIS A 225 3.20 -13.98 30.22
C HIS A 225 3.55 -12.54 29.89
N ILE A 226 4.80 -12.18 30.19
CA ILE A 226 5.33 -10.83 29.97
C ILE A 226 5.83 -10.76 28.53
N ARG A 227 5.45 -9.71 27.80
CA ARG A 227 6.02 -9.36 26.50
C ARG A 227 6.62 -7.96 26.56
N GLU A 228 7.78 -7.81 25.94
CA GLU A 228 8.48 -6.53 25.81
C GLU A 228 8.59 -6.19 24.33
N HIS A 229 8.10 -5.01 23.99
CA HIS A 229 8.06 -4.50 22.63
C HIS A 229 8.98 -3.32 22.51
N PHE A 230 10.03 -3.46 21.69
CA PHE A 230 10.89 -2.35 21.33
C PHE A 230 10.18 -1.46 20.31
N MET A 231 9.85 -0.23 20.71
CA MET A 231 9.13 0.73 19.87
C MET A 231 10.07 1.50 18.93
N GLY A 232 11.38 1.46 19.20
CA GLY A 232 12.39 2.19 18.44
C GLY A 232 13.14 3.22 19.29
N PHE A 233 13.94 4.02 18.58
CA PHE A 233 14.67 5.14 19.15
C PHE A 233 13.98 6.46 18.77
N LEU A 234 13.86 7.35 19.73
CA LEU A 234 13.44 8.73 19.52
C LEU A 234 14.67 9.63 19.60
N LYS A 235 14.97 10.33 18.50
CA LYS A 235 16.10 11.27 18.46
C LYS A 235 15.76 12.53 19.24
N ALA A 236 16.46 12.75 20.35
CA ALA A 236 16.26 13.92 21.19
C ALA A 236 17.26 15.01 20.80
N GLU A 237 16.76 16.15 20.28
CA GLU A 237 17.61 17.32 20.04
C GLU A 237 17.99 18.00 21.35
N GLU A 238 17.12 17.87 22.36
CA GLU A 238 17.34 18.38 23.71
C GLU A 238 17.19 17.27 24.75
N SER A 239 18.17 17.18 25.65
CA SER A 239 18.19 16.17 26.72
C SER A 239 17.36 16.54 27.94
N THR A 240 16.57 17.62 27.88
CA THR A 240 15.81 18.08 29.05
C THR A 240 14.67 17.11 29.36
N GLY A 241 14.41 16.87 30.65
CA GLY A 241 13.31 16.00 31.08
C GLY A 241 11.93 16.43 30.58
N GLN A 242 11.74 17.73 30.23
CA GLN A 242 10.50 18.21 29.60
C GLN A 242 10.39 17.75 28.16
N HIS A 243 11.47 17.92 27.37
CA HIS A 243 11.48 17.54 25.97
C HIS A 243 11.26 16.03 25.82
N LEU A 244 12.05 15.22 26.55
CA LEU A 244 11.93 13.77 26.54
C LEU A 244 10.52 13.28 26.93
N ALA A 245 9.93 13.86 27.98
CA ALA A 245 8.56 13.52 28.38
C ALA A 245 7.53 13.88 27.29
N SER A 246 7.67 15.05 26.67
CA SER A 246 6.79 15.48 25.58
C SER A 246 6.90 14.55 24.37
N MET A 247 8.11 14.18 23.97
CA MET A 247 8.34 13.26 22.84
C MET A 247 7.63 11.92 23.04
N ILE A 248 7.73 11.33 24.24
CA ILE A 248 7.06 10.06 24.56
C ILE A 248 5.54 10.22 24.48
N LEU A 249 4.99 11.27 25.10
CA LEU A 249 3.55 11.50 25.14
C LEU A 249 2.99 11.73 23.73
N THR A 250 3.65 12.55 22.93
CA THR A 250 3.31 12.77 21.51
C THR A 250 3.39 11.47 20.73
N LYS A 251 4.42 10.64 20.96
CA LYS A 251 4.56 9.38 20.24
C LYS A 251 3.44 8.39 20.58
N LEU A 252 3.06 8.29 21.85
CA LEU A 252 1.94 7.46 22.27
C LEU A 252 0.61 7.97 21.69
N GLU A 253 0.42 9.28 21.63
CA GLU A 253 -0.76 9.91 21.03
C GLU A 253 -0.86 9.63 19.53
N GLU A 254 0.25 9.76 18.78
CA GLU A 254 0.34 9.39 17.35
C GLU A 254 -0.06 7.93 17.09
N LEU A 255 0.33 7.03 18.00
CA LEU A 255 0.03 5.60 17.91
C LEU A 255 -1.37 5.25 18.49
N GLY A 256 -2.08 6.23 19.03
CA GLY A 256 -3.37 6.04 19.69
C GLY A 256 -3.30 5.11 20.90
N ILE A 257 -2.19 5.15 21.66
CA ILE A 257 -2.00 4.44 22.92
C ILE A 257 -2.32 5.39 24.07
N PRO A 258 -3.40 5.15 24.85
CA PRO A 258 -3.75 6.01 25.97
C PRO A 258 -2.69 5.96 27.08
N PHE A 259 -2.07 7.10 27.38
CA PHE A 259 -1.11 7.17 28.48
C PHE A 259 -1.75 6.93 29.86
N ASP A 260 -3.06 7.12 29.98
CA ASP A 260 -3.81 6.86 31.22
C ASP A 260 -3.80 5.37 31.60
N ASP A 261 -3.68 4.48 30.63
CA ASP A 261 -3.54 3.03 30.85
C ASP A 261 -2.11 2.60 31.23
N CYS A 262 -1.15 3.54 31.22
CA CYS A 262 0.20 3.27 31.71
C CYS A 262 0.18 3.09 33.24
N ARG A 263 0.74 1.99 33.73
CA ARG A 263 0.80 1.63 35.16
C ARG A 263 2.21 1.58 35.73
N GLY A 264 3.21 1.54 34.86
CA GLY A 264 4.60 1.44 35.27
C GLY A 264 5.52 2.27 34.40
N HIS A 265 6.57 2.80 35.02
CA HIS A 265 7.65 3.45 34.30
C HIS A 265 9.02 3.04 34.86
N SER A 266 10.02 3.01 34.00
CA SER A 266 11.40 2.75 34.36
C SER A 266 12.35 3.60 33.53
N TYR A 267 13.47 3.99 34.15
CA TYR A 267 14.44 4.91 33.59
C TYR A 267 15.86 4.54 34.00
N ASP A 268 16.84 5.05 33.23
CA ASP A 268 18.22 5.15 33.71
C ASP A 268 18.34 6.11 34.92
N ASN A 269 19.51 6.11 35.57
CA ASN A 269 19.78 7.00 36.71
C ASN A 269 20.17 8.42 36.27
N GLY A 270 19.95 8.81 35.01
CA GLY A 270 20.23 10.14 34.50
C GLY A 270 19.41 11.20 35.26
N ALA A 271 20.03 12.34 35.56
CA ALA A 271 19.35 13.42 36.28
C ALA A 271 18.12 13.97 35.54
N ASN A 272 18.17 13.98 34.20
CA ASN A 272 17.06 14.38 33.35
C ASN A 272 15.93 13.34 33.30
N MET A 273 16.21 12.09 33.67
CA MET A 273 15.25 10.99 33.66
C MET A 273 14.61 10.80 35.04
N LYS A 274 15.43 10.60 36.07
CA LYS A 274 15.02 10.33 37.47
C LYS A 274 14.95 11.58 38.37
N GLY A 275 15.16 12.77 37.80
CA GLY A 275 15.18 14.02 38.57
C GLY A 275 13.86 14.29 39.31
N LYS A 276 13.92 14.43 40.64
CA LYS A 276 12.74 14.56 41.53
C LYS A 276 11.75 15.67 41.16
N ASN A 277 12.23 16.78 40.60
CA ASN A 277 11.40 17.96 40.36
C ASN A 277 11.23 18.32 38.87
N LYS A 278 12.21 17.95 38.02
CA LYS A 278 12.27 18.37 36.61
C LYS A 278 12.50 17.22 35.63
N GLY A 279 12.77 16.01 36.13
CA GLY A 279 13.04 14.86 35.28
C GLY A 279 11.78 14.27 34.67
N VAL A 280 11.95 13.37 33.69
CA VAL A 280 10.86 12.66 33.01
C VAL A 280 9.93 11.99 34.03
N GLN A 281 10.48 11.34 35.05
CA GLN A 281 9.72 10.67 36.10
C GLN A 281 8.68 11.60 36.75
N ALA A 282 9.10 12.79 37.21
CA ALA A 282 8.22 13.73 37.90
C ALA A 282 7.12 14.27 36.98
N ARG A 283 7.43 14.45 35.69
CA ARG A 283 6.49 14.98 34.69
C ARG A 283 5.44 13.96 34.28
N LEU A 284 5.86 12.71 34.05
CA LEU A 284 4.93 11.62 33.75
C LEU A 284 4.02 11.33 34.95
N LEU A 285 4.55 11.34 36.17
CA LEU A 285 3.75 11.15 37.40
C LEU A 285 2.72 12.28 37.61
N LYS A 286 3.06 13.51 37.23
CA LYS A 286 2.11 14.63 37.25
C LYS A 286 0.94 14.42 36.27
N ARG A 287 1.19 13.76 35.14
CA ARG A 287 0.16 13.46 34.13
C ARG A 287 -0.70 12.27 34.53
N ASN A 288 -0.08 11.21 35.05
CA ASN A 288 -0.77 10.01 35.53
C ASN A 288 -0.27 9.65 36.94
N PRO A 289 -1.03 10.01 38.00
CA PRO A 289 -0.65 9.72 39.39
C PRO A 289 -0.66 8.23 39.75
N GLU A 290 -1.25 7.37 38.91
CA GLU A 290 -1.34 5.92 39.14
C GLU A 290 -0.09 5.15 38.67
N LEU A 291 0.96 5.87 38.25
CA LEU A 291 2.22 5.28 37.81
C LEU A 291 3.07 4.76 38.98
N TYR A 292 3.55 3.53 38.85
CA TYR A 292 4.51 2.94 39.76
C TYR A 292 5.92 2.91 39.17
N LEU A 293 6.92 3.38 39.95
CA LEU A 293 8.33 3.26 39.59
C LEU A 293 8.79 1.80 39.69
N CYS A 294 8.94 1.16 38.54
CA CYS A 294 9.57 -0.14 38.43
C CYS A 294 11.08 0.07 38.38
N HIS A 295 11.82 -0.46 39.35
CA HIS A 295 13.28 -0.44 39.28
C HIS A 295 13.74 -1.50 38.29
N VAL A 296 14.34 -1.08 37.18
CA VAL A 296 14.98 -1.98 36.21
C VAL A 296 16.49 -1.93 36.45
N GLY A 297 17.12 -3.09 36.63
CA GLY A 297 18.56 -3.22 36.48
C GLY A 297 18.91 -3.01 35.01
N ARG A 298 19.97 -2.24 34.72
CA ARG A 298 20.39 -1.80 33.38
C ARG A 298 20.02 -2.79 32.28
N ILE A 299 19.33 -2.29 31.24
CA ILE A 299 19.24 -2.99 29.96
C ILE A 299 20.67 -3.01 29.42
N HIS A 300 21.27 -4.20 29.36
CA HIS A 300 22.64 -4.43 28.87
C HIS A 300 22.59 -5.04 27.49
#